data_AF-A0A7R9U2C4-F1
#
_entry.id   AF-A0A7R9U2C4-F1
#
_cell.length_a   1.000
_cell.length_b   1.000
_cell.length_c   1.000
_cell.angle_alpha   90.00
_cell.angle_beta   90.00
_cell.angle_gamma   90.00
#
_symmetry.space_group_name_H-M   'P 1'
#
loop_
_entity.id
_entity.type
_entity.pdbx_description
1 polymer ?
#
loop_
_entity_poly.entity_id
_entity_poly.type
_entity_poly.pdbx_seq_one_letter_code
_entity_poly.pdbx_strand_id
1 'polypeptide(L)'
;TERPLKRSRPDASSMSFSRVAALPLMARLNSLSVVSTSVDGAKLIGTHSGSFHCDEALAIAMLKMLPRFQEHQILRTRASDQLSGCELVVDVGAEYDADSLRFDHHQRSFDGVLEPFATKLSSAGLVYKHFGRQVLTEVANGCREGVLDDSEGLLELLYERVYRKFMEHIDGIDNGIEVADGKLHYVVSTTLSQRVGALNPRWNEDRSEAATNAAFEQAVVLTGQEFVAVVEGLVNSWWPARS
;
A
#
# COMPACT_ATOMS: atom_id res chain seq x y z
N THR A 1 3.40 -54.31 -30.72
CA THR A 1 2.61 -53.50 -29.77
C THR A 1 3.54 -52.47 -29.15
N GLU A 2 3.65 -51.32 -29.80
CA GLU A 2 4.57 -50.24 -29.47
C GLU A 2 4.10 -49.47 -28.22
N ARG A 3 5.02 -49.20 -27.29
CA ARG A 3 4.78 -48.32 -26.13
C ARG A 3 4.95 -46.86 -26.56
N PRO A 4 4.11 -45.92 -26.11
CA PRO A 4 4.27 -44.53 -26.49
C PRO A 4 5.48 -43.90 -25.79
N LEU A 5 6.23 -43.08 -26.54
CA LEU A 5 7.33 -42.25 -26.05
C LEU A 5 6.86 -41.36 -24.89
N LYS A 6 7.58 -41.43 -23.76
CA LYS A 6 7.50 -40.42 -22.70
C LYS A 6 7.90 -39.06 -23.30
N ARG A 7 6.97 -38.10 -23.34
CA ARG A 7 7.30 -36.69 -23.54
C ARG A 7 8.23 -36.26 -22.38
N SER A 8 9.42 -35.76 -22.72
CA SER A 8 10.31 -35.13 -21.76
C SER A 8 9.58 -33.95 -21.12
N ARG A 9 9.63 -33.87 -19.79
CA ARG A 9 9.24 -32.65 -19.07
C ARG A 9 10.21 -31.54 -19.52
N PRO A 10 9.73 -30.31 -19.76
CA PRO A 10 10.65 -29.20 -19.96
C PRO A 10 11.51 -29.04 -18.71
N ASP A 11 12.77 -28.72 -18.97
CA ASP A 11 13.81 -28.57 -17.96
C ASP A 11 13.40 -27.48 -16.95
N ALA A 12 13.44 -27.82 -15.65
CA ALA A 12 12.99 -26.93 -14.56
C ALA A 12 14.03 -25.84 -14.22
N SER A 13 14.97 -25.58 -15.13
CA SER A 13 16.14 -24.73 -14.92
C SER A 13 16.01 -23.33 -15.55
N SER A 14 14.85 -22.94 -16.10
CA SER A 14 14.62 -21.57 -16.59
C SER A 14 13.28 -20.93 -16.18
N MET A 15 12.79 -21.19 -14.96
CA MET A 15 11.90 -20.20 -14.33
C MET A 15 12.76 -19.10 -13.74
N SER A 16 13.24 -18.21 -14.62
CA SER A 16 13.66 -16.88 -14.19
C SER A 16 12.43 -16.20 -13.60
N PHE A 17 12.32 -16.14 -12.28
CA PHE A 17 11.50 -15.14 -11.62
C PHE A 17 12.13 -13.79 -11.96
N SER A 18 11.84 -13.27 -13.15
CA SER A 18 12.30 -11.95 -13.55
C SER A 18 11.48 -10.92 -12.76
N ARG A 19 11.81 -10.78 -11.47
CA ARG A 19 11.34 -9.73 -10.54
C ARG A 19 12.07 -8.39 -10.79
N VAL A 20 12.65 -8.21 -11.97
CA VAL A 20 13.60 -7.11 -12.27
C VAL A 20 12.87 -5.77 -12.41
N ALA A 21 11.59 -5.82 -12.74
CA ALA A 21 10.84 -4.69 -13.25
C ALA A 21 10.37 -3.74 -12.12
N ALA A 22 9.97 -4.27 -10.95
CA ALA A 22 9.64 -3.48 -9.77
C ALA A 22 10.85 -2.95 -8.96
N LEU A 23 12.08 -3.30 -9.33
CA LEU A 23 13.28 -2.98 -8.55
C LEU A 23 13.47 -1.48 -8.27
N PRO A 24 13.23 -0.54 -9.21
CA PRO A 24 13.39 0.88 -8.92
C PRO A 24 12.40 1.37 -7.86
N LEU A 25 11.15 0.90 -7.90
CA LEU A 25 10.14 1.26 -6.91
C LEU A 25 10.44 0.65 -5.54
N MET A 26 10.91 -0.60 -5.51
CA MET A 26 11.36 -1.23 -4.27
C MET A 26 12.61 -0.55 -3.72
N ALA A 27 13.52 -0.05 -4.56
CA ALA A 27 14.66 0.74 -4.12
C ALA A 27 14.21 2.02 -3.40
N ARG A 28 13.19 2.72 -3.92
CA ARG A 28 12.59 3.90 -3.26
C ARG A 28 12.04 3.57 -1.86
N LEU A 29 11.37 2.41 -1.71
CA LEU A 29 10.86 1.96 -0.41
C LEU A 29 11.96 1.48 0.53
N ASN A 30 13.12 1.05 0.02
CA ASN A 30 14.25 0.66 0.86
C ASN A 30 15.12 1.84 1.31
N SER A 31 14.88 3.05 0.78
CA SER A 31 15.59 4.28 1.12
C SER A 31 14.68 5.29 1.83
N LEU A 32 13.71 4.82 2.61
CA LEU A 32 12.82 5.68 3.39
C LEU A 32 13.62 6.43 4.47
N SER A 33 13.07 7.58 4.86
CA SER A 33 13.57 8.37 5.98
C SER A 33 12.38 8.70 6.86
N VAL A 34 12.30 8.06 8.03
CA VAL A 34 11.26 8.29 9.03
C VAL A 34 11.83 9.08 10.22
N VAL A 35 11.20 10.22 10.52
CA VAL A 35 11.61 11.16 11.57
C VAL A 35 10.48 11.43 12.55
N SER A 36 10.82 11.86 13.77
CA SER A 36 9.84 12.20 14.83
C SER A 36 9.67 13.70 15.04
N THR A 37 10.49 14.52 14.37
CA THR A 37 10.44 15.98 14.46
C THR A 37 10.70 16.56 13.09
N SER A 38 9.93 17.58 12.71
CA SER A 38 10.12 18.31 11.46
C SER A 38 11.44 19.07 11.45
N VAL A 39 12.08 19.14 10.27
CA VAL A 39 13.25 19.99 10.01
C VAL A 39 12.84 21.08 9.01
N ASP A 40 13.26 22.32 9.26
CA ASP A 40 12.93 23.45 8.39
C ASP A 40 13.36 23.20 6.94
N GLY A 41 12.42 23.43 6.01
CA GLY A 41 12.65 23.27 4.57
C GLY A 41 12.55 21.83 4.05
N ALA A 42 12.35 20.83 4.91
CA ALA A 42 12.08 19.46 4.48
C ALA A 42 10.66 19.32 3.92
N LYS A 43 10.49 18.54 2.86
CA LYS A 43 9.18 18.12 2.38
C LYS A 43 8.73 16.87 3.14
N LEU A 44 7.54 16.93 3.75
CA LEU A 44 7.10 15.93 4.72
C LEU A 44 5.75 15.30 4.34
N ILE A 45 5.64 14.00 4.58
CA ILE A 45 4.37 13.28 4.72
C ILE A 45 4.15 13.04 6.22
N GLY A 46 3.11 13.62 6.79
CA GLY A 46 2.77 13.46 8.22
C GLY A 46 1.88 12.24 8.45
N THR A 47 2.14 11.51 9.54
CA THR A 47 1.25 10.48 10.08
C THR A 47 1.39 10.38 11.59
N HIS A 48 0.56 9.59 12.26
CA HIS A 48 0.61 9.47 13.71
C HIS A 48 1.85 8.69 14.21
N SER A 49 2.28 8.97 15.44
CA SER A 49 3.36 8.24 16.13
C SER A 49 2.85 7.06 16.99
N GLY A 50 1.65 6.55 16.71
CA GLY A 50 1.02 5.45 17.46
C GLY A 50 1.48 4.06 17.08
N SER A 51 0.68 3.08 17.48
CA SER A 51 0.75 1.71 16.95
C SER A 51 0.62 1.72 15.44
N PHE A 52 1.35 0.85 14.77
CA PHE A 52 1.32 0.76 13.31
C PHE A 52 0.02 0.08 12.89
N HIS A 53 -0.75 0.75 12.04
CA HIS A 53 -1.86 0.19 11.31
C HIS A 53 -1.40 -0.15 9.89
N CYS A 54 -2.27 -0.83 9.14
CA CYS A 54 -1.92 -1.22 7.79
C CYS A 54 -2.19 -0.10 6.79
N ASP A 55 -3.17 0.74 7.08
CA ASP A 55 -3.69 1.71 6.14
C ASP A 55 -2.72 2.89 5.99
N GLU A 56 -2.19 3.46 7.07
CA GLU A 56 -1.20 4.54 7.00
C GLU A 56 0.13 4.05 6.42
N ALA A 57 0.55 2.84 6.77
CA ALA A 57 1.73 2.21 6.17
C ALA A 57 1.57 2.01 4.65
N LEU A 58 0.42 1.51 4.20
CA LEU A 58 0.13 1.31 2.77
C LEU A 58 -0.09 2.63 2.02
N ALA A 59 -0.77 3.60 2.63
CA ALA A 59 -0.97 4.95 2.09
C ALA A 59 0.38 5.60 1.78
N ILE A 60 1.31 5.57 2.74
CA ILE A 60 2.66 6.09 2.57
C ILE A 60 3.39 5.31 1.48
N ALA A 61 3.35 3.97 1.49
CA ALA A 61 4.03 3.16 0.49
C ALA A 61 3.60 3.54 -0.95
N MET A 62 2.30 3.72 -1.17
CA MET A 62 1.75 4.17 -2.46
C MET A 62 2.23 5.57 -2.84
N LEU A 63 2.22 6.52 -1.91
CA LEU A 63 2.71 7.88 -2.16
C LEU A 63 4.19 7.88 -2.53
N LYS A 64 5.01 7.11 -1.81
CA LYS A 64 6.47 7.00 -2.05
C LYS A 64 6.82 6.37 -3.41
N MET A 65 5.87 5.69 -4.07
CA MET A 65 6.03 5.22 -5.45
C MET A 65 5.90 6.35 -6.48
N LEU A 66 5.26 7.47 -6.13
CA LEU A 66 5.08 8.59 -7.05
C LEU A 66 6.31 9.51 -7.09
N PRO A 67 6.73 9.99 -8.28
CA PRO A 67 7.85 10.91 -8.41
C PRO A 67 7.73 12.18 -7.55
N ARG A 68 6.50 12.67 -7.33
CA ARG A 68 6.23 13.86 -6.50
C ARG A 68 6.67 13.67 -5.05
N PHE A 69 6.49 12.48 -4.48
CA PHE A 69 6.63 12.23 -3.04
C PHE A 69 7.78 11.27 -2.68
N GLN A 70 8.48 10.71 -3.68
CA GLN A 70 9.54 9.73 -3.48
C GLN A 70 10.71 10.23 -2.60
N GLU A 71 10.94 11.54 -2.52
CA GLU A 71 12.01 12.14 -1.69
C GLU A 71 11.50 12.74 -0.37
N HIS A 72 10.18 12.76 -0.13
CA HIS A 72 9.63 13.30 1.12
C HIS A 72 10.03 12.46 2.33
N GLN A 73 10.41 13.10 3.44
CA GLN A 73 10.57 12.38 4.69
C GLN A 73 9.20 12.06 5.28
N ILE A 74 9.13 10.98 6.06
CA ILE A 74 7.92 10.58 6.77
C ILE A 74 8.04 11.11 8.19
N LEU A 75 7.16 12.04 8.57
CA LEU A 75 7.09 12.58 9.92
C LEU A 75 6.04 11.80 10.73
N ARG A 76 6.46 11.14 11.81
CA ARG A 76 5.56 10.46 12.76
C ARG A 76 5.33 11.34 13.99
N THR A 77 4.17 11.99 14.07
CA THR A 77 3.81 12.89 15.17
C THR A 77 2.30 13.04 15.33
N ARG A 78 1.86 13.55 16.48
CA ARG A 78 0.48 14.04 16.69
C ARG A 78 0.42 15.56 16.95
N ALA A 79 1.57 16.22 16.90
CA ALA A 79 1.68 17.64 17.19
C ALA A 79 1.13 18.44 16.00
N SER A 80 0.03 19.17 16.21
CA SER A 80 -0.70 19.87 15.15
C SER A 80 0.12 20.96 14.46
N ASP A 81 1.01 21.61 15.21
CA ASP A 81 1.96 22.59 14.71
C ASP A 81 2.92 21.97 13.68
N GLN A 82 3.47 20.78 13.95
CA GLN A 82 4.34 20.10 12.99
C GLN A 82 3.55 19.54 11.79
N LEU A 83 2.36 18.99 12.02
CA LEU A 83 1.49 18.49 10.95
C LEU A 83 1.07 19.61 9.98
N SER A 84 0.89 20.84 10.47
CA SER A 84 0.56 21.99 9.63
C SER A 84 1.65 22.32 8.60
N GLY A 85 2.91 21.97 8.88
CA GLY A 85 4.03 22.13 7.96
C GLY A 85 4.20 20.98 6.95
N CYS A 86 3.41 19.91 7.06
CA CYS A 86 3.49 18.78 6.13
C CYS A 86 2.77 19.10 4.81
N GLU A 87 3.36 18.68 3.69
CA GLU A 87 2.72 18.83 2.38
C GLU A 87 1.47 17.94 2.30
N LEU A 88 1.55 16.73 2.86
CA LEU A 88 0.48 15.75 2.89
C LEU A 88 0.41 15.12 4.28
N VAL A 89 -0.80 14.84 4.77
CA VAL A 89 -1.02 14.16 6.05
C VAL A 89 -1.97 12.98 5.85
N VAL A 90 -1.63 11.82 6.43
CA VAL A 90 -2.47 10.61 6.44
C VAL A 90 -2.68 10.12 7.85
N ASP A 91 -3.88 9.60 8.13
CA ASP A 91 -4.21 8.90 9.37
C ASP A 91 -4.01 9.68 10.68
N VAL A 92 -4.02 11.01 10.56
CA VAL A 92 -3.93 11.93 11.70
C VAL A 92 -4.45 13.31 11.32
N GLY A 93 -4.97 14.05 12.31
CA GLY A 93 -5.44 15.43 12.15
C GLY A 93 -6.96 15.58 12.13
N ALA A 94 -7.70 14.47 12.06
CA ALA A 94 -9.16 14.42 11.97
C ALA A 94 -9.73 15.25 10.81
N GLU A 95 -9.02 15.29 9.67
CA GLU A 95 -9.41 16.05 8.49
C GLU A 95 -9.26 15.22 7.19
N TYR A 96 -10.33 15.21 6.39
CA TYR A 96 -10.31 14.74 5.02
C TYR A 96 -10.60 15.90 4.09
N ASP A 97 -9.58 16.33 3.36
CA ASP A 97 -9.65 17.34 2.34
C ASP A 97 -8.61 17.01 1.26
N ALA A 98 -9.10 16.61 0.08
CA ALA A 98 -8.25 16.21 -1.03
C ALA A 98 -7.47 17.39 -1.63
N ASP A 99 -7.99 18.61 -1.55
CA ASP A 99 -7.35 19.79 -2.13
C ASP A 99 -6.14 20.22 -1.29
N SER A 100 -6.25 20.11 0.04
CA SER A 100 -5.14 20.34 0.98
C SER A 100 -4.33 19.09 1.33
N LEU A 101 -4.58 17.96 0.66
CA LEU A 101 -3.87 16.69 0.85
C LEU A 101 -3.91 16.19 2.31
N ARG A 102 -5.09 16.23 2.93
CA ARG A 102 -5.38 15.67 4.25
C ARG A 102 -6.25 14.43 4.06
N PHE A 103 -5.73 13.28 4.45
CA PHE A 103 -6.37 11.98 4.23
C PHE A 103 -6.47 11.23 5.55
N ASP A 104 -7.28 11.76 6.46
CA ASP A 104 -7.70 11.09 7.69
C ASP A 104 -9.20 10.76 7.61
N HIS A 105 -9.60 9.57 8.04
CA HIS A 105 -10.97 9.05 8.00
C HIS A 105 -11.65 9.02 9.39
N HIS A 106 -10.96 9.44 10.45
CA HIS A 106 -11.40 9.32 11.85
C HIS A 106 -12.54 10.28 12.26
N GLN A 107 -13.06 11.10 11.35
CA GLN A 107 -14.20 11.96 11.67
C GLN A 107 -15.43 11.10 11.91
N ARG A 108 -16.17 11.40 12.98
CA ARG A 108 -17.43 10.68 13.28
C ARG A 108 -18.45 10.75 12.15
N SER A 109 -18.42 11.83 11.38
CA SER A 109 -19.30 12.07 10.23
C SER A 109 -18.76 11.51 8.92
N PHE A 110 -17.53 10.97 8.89
CA PHE A 110 -16.96 10.47 7.65
C PHE A 110 -17.62 9.14 7.26
N ASP A 111 -18.15 9.10 6.05
CA ASP A 111 -18.85 7.98 5.43
C ASP A 111 -18.41 7.77 3.97
N GLY A 112 -17.25 8.33 3.59
CA GLY A 112 -16.74 8.28 2.23
C GLY A 112 -16.44 6.85 1.77
N VAL A 113 -16.86 6.56 0.54
CA VAL A 113 -16.64 5.27 -0.16
C VAL A 113 -15.95 5.48 -1.51
N LEU A 114 -15.45 4.40 -2.11
CA LEU A 114 -15.05 4.36 -3.52
C LEU A 114 -16.15 3.67 -4.33
N GLU A 115 -16.85 4.40 -5.20
CA GLU A 115 -17.90 3.79 -6.03
C GLU A 115 -17.31 2.77 -7.03
N PRO A 116 -18.02 1.66 -7.33
CA PRO A 116 -19.35 1.27 -6.84
C PRO A 116 -19.32 0.47 -5.52
N PHE A 117 -18.20 0.46 -4.79
CA PHE A 117 -18.05 -0.25 -3.53
C PHE A 117 -18.73 0.51 -2.38
N ALA A 118 -19.14 -0.23 -1.35
CA ALA A 118 -19.86 0.32 -0.19
C ALA A 118 -18.99 0.38 1.08
N THR A 119 -17.78 -0.18 1.02
CA THR A 119 -16.85 -0.20 2.16
C THR A 119 -16.37 1.22 2.46
N LYS A 120 -16.51 1.64 3.72
CA LYS A 120 -16.00 2.92 4.20
C LYS A 120 -14.48 2.94 4.04
N LEU A 121 -13.93 4.02 3.48
CA LEU A 121 -12.49 4.12 3.21
C LEU A 121 -11.68 4.34 4.51
N SER A 122 -10.48 3.79 4.56
CA SER A 122 -9.42 4.21 5.50
C SER A 122 -8.50 5.23 4.83
N SER A 123 -7.41 5.63 5.51
CA SER A 123 -6.42 6.55 4.92
C SER A 123 -5.78 5.96 3.65
N ALA A 124 -5.57 4.63 3.61
CA ALA A 124 -5.13 3.94 2.39
C ALA A 124 -6.16 4.04 1.26
N GLY A 125 -7.44 3.79 1.55
CA GLY A 125 -8.51 3.91 0.57
C GLY A 125 -8.66 5.33 0.02
N LEU A 126 -8.51 6.34 0.88
CA LEU A 126 -8.51 7.75 0.48
C LEU A 126 -7.33 8.08 -0.46
N VAL A 127 -6.10 7.68 -0.11
CA VAL A 127 -4.94 7.85 -1.00
C VAL A 127 -5.15 7.10 -2.31
N TYR A 128 -5.68 5.88 -2.29
CA TYR A 128 -5.97 5.12 -3.50
C TYR A 128 -7.05 5.78 -4.36
N LYS A 129 -8.07 6.37 -3.74
CA LYS A 129 -9.12 7.12 -4.45
C LYS A 129 -8.55 8.24 -5.31
N HIS A 130 -7.60 9.00 -4.76
CA HIS A 130 -7.05 10.21 -5.42
C HIS A 130 -5.78 9.95 -6.24
N PHE A 131 -4.94 9.02 -5.80
CA PHE A 131 -3.63 8.75 -6.40
C PHE A 131 -3.51 7.36 -7.02
N GLY A 132 -4.45 6.45 -6.78
CA GLY A 132 -4.33 5.04 -7.17
C GLY A 132 -4.06 4.85 -8.66
N ARG A 133 -4.67 5.66 -9.54
CA ARG A 133 -4.37 5.62 -10.99
C ARG A 133 -2.91 5.97 -11.30
N GLN A 134 -2.39 7.03 -10.70
CA GLN A 134 -0.98 7.43 -10.89
C GLN A 134 -0.04 6.37 -10.34
N VAL A 135 -0.36 5.80 -9.17
CA VAL A 135 0.43 4.74 -8.53
C VAL A 135 0.45 3.48 -9.39
N LEU A 136 -0.71 3.05 -9.88
CA LEU A 136 -0.81 1.90 -10.79
C LEU A 136 -0.05 2.14 -12.08
N THR A 137 -0.02 3.37 -12.60
CA THR A 137 0.78 3.71 -13.77
C THR A 137 2.27 3.52 -13.52
N GLU A 138 2.79 4.06 -12.42
CA GLU A 138 4.20 3.87 -12.04
C GLU A 138 4.54 2.39 -11.84
N VAL A 139 3.69 1.65 -11.12
CA VAL A 139 3.93 0.23 -10.82
C VAL A 139 3.82 -0.64 -12.08
N ALA A 140 2.79 -0.47 -12.90
CA ALA A 140 2.59 -1.28 -14.10
C ALA A 140 3.69 -1.04 -15.15
N ASN A 141 4.09 0.21 -15.38
CA ASN A 141 5.21 0.54 -16.27
C ASN A 141 6.55 0.07 -15.69
N GLY A 142 6.69 0.08 -14.36
CA GLY A 142 7.78 -0.59 -13.67
C GLY A 142 7.80 -2.07 -13.99
N CYS A 143 6.66 -2.78 -13.89
CA CYS A 143 6.54 -4.22 -14.15
C CYS A 143 6.73 -4.65 -15.61
N ARG A 144 6.24 -3.86 -16.55
CA ARG A 144 6.35 -4.10 -17.99
C ARG A 144 6.27 -2.76 -18.71
N GLU A 145 7.38 -2.34 -19.30
CA GLU A 145 7.47 -1.05 -19.99
C GLU A 145 6.39 -0.93 -21.07
N GLY A 146 5.68 0.20 -21.07
CA GLY A 146 4.64 0.52 -22.05
C GLY A 146 3.39 -0.37 -21.98
N VAL A 147 3.17 -1.09 -20.88
CA VAL A 147 2.00 -1.99 -20.76
C VAL A 147 0.67 -1.23 -20.72
N LEU A 148 0.68 0.00 -20.20
CA LEU A 148 -0.48 0.87 -20.21
C LEU A 148 -0.51 1.67 -21.52
N ASP A 149 -0.91 0.99 -22.60
CA ASP A 149 -1.51 1.67 -23.74
C ASP A 149 -3.02 1.77 -23.47
N ASP A 150 -3.53 2.98 -23.25
CA ASP A 150 -4.90 3.22 -22.77
C ASP A 150 -5.99 2.92 -23.82
N SER A 151 -5.59 2.36 -24.97
CA SER A 151 -6.48 1.92 -26.04
C SER A 151 -7.47 0.83 -25.61
N GLU A 152 -7.13 0.02 -24.60
CA GLU A 152 -7.96 -1.09 -24.11
C GLU A 152 -8.52 -0.89 -22.69
N GLY A 153 -8.32 0.28 -22.08
CA GLY A 153 -8.84 0.60 -20.74
C GLY A 153 -8.25 -0.26 -19.60
N LEU A 154 -7.02 -0.77 -19.77
CA LEU A 154 -6.33 -1.60 -18.77
C LEU A 154 -6.23 -0.89 -17.42
N LEU A 155 -5.94 0.42 -17.40
CA LEU A 155 -5.76 1.17 -16.16
C LEU A 155 -7.00 1.12 -15.27
N GLU A 156 -8.19 1.33 -15.84
CA GLU A 156 -9.45 1.29 -15.09
C GLU A 156 -9.78 -0.13 -14.61
N LEU A 157 -9.47 -1.14 -15.42
CA LEU A 157 -9.63 -2.53 -15.03
C LEU A 157 -8.68 -2.93 -13.89
N LEU A 158 -7.43 -2.44 -13.90
CA LEU A 158 -6.51 -2.60 -12.77
C LEU A 158 -7.02 -1.86 -11.55
N TYR A 159 -7.50 -0.63 -11.72
CA TYR A 159 -8.01 0.21 -10.63
C TYR A 159 -9.16 -0.48 -9.87
N GLU A 160 -10.19 -0.94 -10.58
CA GLU A 160 -11.29 -1.67 -9.94
C GLU A 160 -10.82 -3.00 -9.32
N ARG A 161 -9.95 -3.74 -10.03
CA ARG A 161 -9.56 -5.09 -9.61
C ARG A 161 -8.60 -5.07 -8.43
N VAL A 162 -7.65 -4.15 -8.38
CA VAL A 162 -6.75 -3.95 -7.23
C VAL A 162 -7.55 -3.48 -6.02
N TYR A 163 -8.53 -2.59 -6.19
CA TYR A 163 -9.39 -2.23 -5.08
C TYR A 163 -10.13 -3.44 -4.51
N ARG A 164 -10.90 -4.14 -5.36
CA ARG A 164 -11.71 -5.31 -4.96
C ARG A 164 -10.88 -6.46 -4.36
N LYS A 165 -9.66 -6.67 -4.84
CA LYS A 165 -8.84 -7.84 -4.46
C LYS A 165 -7.80 -7.57 -3.40
N PHE A 166 -7.54 -6.30 -3.08
CA PHE A 166 -6.47 -5.91 -2.16
C PHE A 166 -6.86 -4.73 -1.27
N MET A 167 -7.22 -3.58 -1.83
CA MET A 167 -7.46 -2.38 -0.99
C MET A 167 -8.67 -2.53 -0.07
N GLU A 168 -9.78 -3.09 -0.56
CA GLU A 168 -11.06 -3.10 0.15
C GLU A 168 -11.00 -3.81 1.52
N HIS A 169 -10.18 -4.86 1.63
CA HIS A 169 -10.04 -5.54 2.93
C HIS A 169 -9.19 -4.75 3.93
N ILE A 170 -8.32 -3.84 3.45
CA ILE A 170 -7.58 -2.91 4.32
C ILE A 170 -8.53 -1.86 4.86
N ASP A 171 -9.35 -1.26 3.99
CA ASP A 171 -10.40 -0.31 4.35
C ASP A 171 -11.38 -0.92 5.37
N GLY A 172 -11.84 -2.15 5.11
CA GLY A 172 -12.77 -2.86 5.99
C GLY A 172 -12.20 -3.15 7.37
N ILE A 173 -11.00 -3.73 7.44
CA ILE A 173 -10.34 -4.07 8.72
C ILE A 173 -10.14 -2.81 9.58
N ASP A 174 -9.67 -1.74 8.96
CA ASP A 174 -9.33 -0.51 9.66
C ASP A 174 -10.57 0.22 10.21
N ASN A 175 -11.68 0.20 9.45
CA ASN A 175 -12.96 0.71 9.91
C ASN A 175 -13.73 -0.25 10.84
N GLY A 176 -13.13 -1.38 11.24
CA GLY A 176 -13.76 -2.37 12.11
C GLY A 176 -14.96 -3.08 11.48
N ILE A 177 -14.98 -3.20 10.15
CA ILE A 177 -16.01 -3.88 9.37
C ILE A 177 -15.66 -5.37 9.31
N GLU A 178 -16.54 -6.21 9.83
CA GLU A 178 -16.38 -7.67 9.77
C GLU A 178 -16.56 -8.20 8.35
N VAL A 179 -15.80 -9.23 8.00
CA VAL A 179 -15.84 -9.85 6.65
C VAL A 179 -17.18 -10.51 6.32
N ALA A 180 -17.95 -10.88 7.34
CA ALA A 180 -19.26 -11.51 7.22
C ALA A 180 -20.09 -11.32 8.49
N ASP A 181 -21.40 -11.38 8.35
CA ASP A 181 -22.31 -11.40 9.49
C ASP A 181 -22.20 -12.74 10.26
N GLY A 182 -22.22 -12.65 11.60
CA GLY A 182 -22.29 -13.81 12.49
C GLY A 182 -20.92 -14.39 12.89
N LYS A 183 -20.92 -15.63 13.39
CA LYS A 183 -19.72 -16.26 13.95
C LYS A 183 -18.85 -16.88 12.85
N LEU A 184 -17.62 -16.41 12.72
CA LEU A 184 -16.62 -17.03 11.86
C LEU A 184 -16.26 -18.45 12.33
N HIS A 185 -16.06 -19.36 11.38
CA HIS A 185 -15.64 -20.73 11.66
C HIS A 185 -14.17 -20.84 12.10
N TYR A 186 -13.34 -19.89 11.68
CA TYR A 186 -11.92 -19.82 12.03
C TYR A 186 -11.46 -18.35 12.00
N VAL A 187 -10.35 -18.08 12.68
CA VAL A 187 -9.69 -16.76 12.71
C VAL A 187 -8.47 -16.80 11.79
N VAL A 188 -8.31 -15.78 10.95
CA VAL A 188 -7.07 -15.56 10.19
C VAL A 188 -6.16 -14.68 11.03
N SER A 189 -4.97 -15.19 11.36
CA SER A 189 -3.97 -14.49 12.18
C SER A 189 -2.75 -13.99 11.39
N THR A 190 -2.84 -14.03 10.05
CA THR A 190 -1.75 -13.72 9.13
C THR A 190 -2.18 -12.72 8.05
N THR A 191 -3.22 -11.93 8.30
CA THR A 191 -3.60 -10.82 7.39
C THR A 191 -2.45 -9.82 7.28
N LEU A 192 -2.44 -9.01 6.21
CA LEU A 192 -1.44 -7.95 6.06
C LEU A 192 -1.45 -7.01 7.28
N SER A 193 -2.64 -6.61 7.75
CA SER A 193 -2.79 -5.77 8.94
C SER A 193 -2.21 -6.40 10.21
N GLN A 194 -2.36 -7.71 10.40
CA GLN A 194 -1.73 -8.41 11.53
C GLN A 194 -0.22 -8.51 11.39
N ARG A 195 0.31 -8.68 10.17
CA ARG A 195 1.75 -8.72 9.91
C ARG A 195 2.39 -7.35 10.15
N VAL A 196 1.71 -6.26 9.74
CA VAL A 196 2.12 -4.89 10.10
C VAL A 196 2.04 -4.68 11.61
N GLY A 197 0.93 -5.10 12.24
CA GLY A 197 0.77 -5.06 13.69
C GLY A 197 1.90 -5.77 14.45
N ALA A 198 2.38 -6.90 13.93
CA ALA A 198 3.49 -7.67 14.50
C ALA A 198 4.86 -6.98 14.42
N LEU A 199 5.00 -5.91 13.63
CA LEU A 199 6.21 -5.08 13.58
C LEU A 199 6.23 -4.00 14.67
N ASN A 200 5.11 -3.77 15.37
CA ASN A 200 5.13 -2.91 16.55
C ASN A 200 6.11 -3.46 17.60
N PRO A 201 6.93 -2.60 18.22
CA PRO A 201 7.81 -3.04 19.30
C PRO A 201 7.00 -3.62 20.45
N ARG A 202 7.46 -4.75 20.99
CA ARG A 202 6.83 -5.39 22.15
C ARG A 202 7.05 -4.56 23.41
N TRP A 203 6.24 -4.83 24.42
CA TRP A 203 6.31 -4.13 25.71
C TRP A 203 7.70 -4.23 26.39
N ASN A 204 8.45 -5.29 26.06
CA ASN A 204 9.78 -5.60 26.59
C ASN A 204 10.93 -5.33 25.61
N GLU A 205 10.69 -4.59 24.52
CA GLU A 205 11.69 -4.20 23.53
C GLU A 205 12.01 -2.69 23.61
N ASP A 206 13.03 -2.25 22.85
CA ASP A 206 13.33 -0.83 22.72
C ASP A 206 12.19 -0.10 22.02
N ARG A 207 11.69 0.94 22.69
CA ARG A 207 10.59 1.81 22.24
C ARG A 207 11.06 3.25 22.04
N SER A 208 12.38 3.45 21.88
CA SER A 208 12.94 4.71 21.43
C SER A 208 12.36 5.10 20.08
N GLU A 209 12.28 6.41 19.82
CA GLU A 209 11.79 6.94 18.55
C GLU A 209 12.55 6.35 17.35
N ALA A 210 13.89 6.28 17.45
CA ALA A 210 14.73 5.69 16.41
C ALA A 210 14.39 4.22 16.13
N ALA A 211 14.22 3.39 17.17
CA ALA A 211 13.85 1.99 17.01
C ALA A 211 12.44 1.83 16.41
N THR A 212 11.47 2.61 16.91
CA THR A 212 10.10 2.54 16.39
C THR A 212 9.98 3.06 14.96
N ASN A 213 10.75 4.07 14.57
CA ASN A 213 10.78 4.59 13.20
C ASN A 213 11.40 3.58 12.24
N ALA A 214 12.51 2.93 12.62
CA ALA A 214 13.11 1.86 11.82
C ALA A 214 12.17 0.64 11.67
N ALA A 215 11.37 0.33 12.69
CA ALA A 215 10.35 -0.71 12.59
C ALA A 215 9.17 -0.27 11.70
N PHE A 216 8.79 1.00 11.73
CA PHE A 216 7.75 1.55 10.86
C PHE A 216 8.19 1.56 9.38
N GLU A 217 9.47 1.84 9.08
CA GLU A 217 10.01 1.69 7.72
C GLU A 217 9.77 0.28 7.18
N GLN A 218 9.97 -0.75 8.01
CA GLN A 218 9.68 -2.14 7.62
C GLN A 218 8.19 -2.38 7.35
N ALA A 219 7.29 -1.72 8.08
CA ALA A 219 5.85 -1.79 7.84
C ALA A 219 5.48 -1.20 6.47
N VAL A 220 6.02 -0.03 6.13
CA VAL A 220 5.82 0.63 4.83
C VAL A 220 6.39 -0.22 3.68
N VAL A 221 7.58 -0.80 3.87
CA VAL A 221 8.18 -1.72 2.88
C VAL A 221 7.30 -2.95 2.69
N LEU A 222 6.84 -3.56 3.78
CA LEU A 222 5.99 -4.75 3.74
C LEU A 222 4.70 -4.51 2.95
N THR A 223 3.98 -3.44 3.25
CA THR A 223 2.72 -3.12 2.55
C THR A 223 2.97 -2.79 1.08
N GLY A 224 4.03 -2.03 0.78
CA GLY A 224 4.41 -1.68 -0.59
C GLY A 224 4.83 -2.89 -1.44
N GLN A 225 5.59 -3.83 -0.86
CA GLN A 225 5.95 -5.08 -1.53
C GLN A 225 4.71 -5.90 -1.89
N GLU A 226 3.75 -6.01 -0.98
CA GLU A 226 2.53 -6.78 -1.23
C GLU A 226 1.65 -6.12 -2.29
N PHE A 227 1.50 -4.79 -2.23
CA PHE A 227 0.79 -4.02 -3.26
C PHE A 227 1.40 -4.22 -4.64
N VAL A 228 2.73 -4.09 -4.76
CA VAL A 228 3.42 -4.26 -6.05
C VAL A 228 3.31 -5.68 -6.57
N ALA A 229 3.41 -6.69 -5.70
CA ALA A 229 3.22 -8.09 -6.12
C ALA A 229 1.80 -8.34 -6.66
N VAL A 230 0.78 -7.72 -6.08
CA VAL A 230 -0.60 -7.79 -6.59
C VAL A 230 -0.69 -7.19 -8.00
N VAL A 231 -0.18 -5.97 -8.18
CA VAL A 231 -0.22 -5.29 -9.48
C VAL A 231 0.60 -6.07 -10.53
N GLU A 232 1.79 -6.53 -10.18
CA GLU A 232 2.66 -7.33 -11.05
C GLU A 232 1.94 -8.61 -11.51
N GLY A 233 1.29 -9.33 -10.60
CA GLY A 233 0.51 -10.52 -10.94
C GLY A 233 -0.64 -10.22 -11.91
N LEU A 234 -1.30 -9.06 -11.74
CA LEU A 234 -2.36 -8.65 -12.65
C LEU A 234 -1.82 -8.30 -14.04
N VAL A 235 -0.73 -7.54 -14.11
CA VAL A 235 -0.11 -7.07 -15.35
C VAL A 235 0.53 -8.21 -16.14
N ASN A 236 1.27 -9.09 -15.46
CA ASN A 236 2.08 -10.11 -16.12
C ASN A 236 1.36 -11.44 -16.33
N SER A 237 0.29 -11.72 -15.58
CA SER A 237 -0.43 -13.01 -15.67
C SER A 237 -1.90 -12.84 -16.02
N TRP A 238 -2.67 -12.07 -15.24
CA TRP A 238 -4.11 -11.98 -15.47
C TRP A 238 -4.47 -11.26 -16.77
N TRP A 239 -3.82 -10.12 -17.06
CA TRP A 239 -4.13 -9.33 -18.25
C TRP A 239 -3.90 -10.09 -19.55
N PRO A 240 -2.72 -10.72 -19.79
CA PRO A 240 -2.49 -11.50 -21.01
C PRO A 240 -3.41 -12.71 -21.16
N ALA A 241 -3.85 -13.32 -20.05
CA ALA A 241 -4.71 -14.50 -20.06
C ALA A 241 -6.19 -14.22 -20.43
N ARG A 242 -6.56 -12.96 -20.67
CA ARG A 242 -7.91 -12.60 -21.16
C ARG A 242 -8.11 -12.82 -22.66
N SER A 243 -7.01 -13.01 -23.40
CA SER A 243 -6.99 -13.26 -24.86
C SER A 243 -7.19 -14.72 -25.24
#